data_AF-A0A371F7R5-F1
#
_entry.id   AF-A0A371F7R5-F1
#
_cell.length_a   1.000
_cell.length_b   1.000
_cell.length_c   1.000
_cell.angle_alpha   90.00
_cell.angle_beta   90.00
_cell.angle_gamma   90.00
#
_symmetry.space_group_name_H-M   'P 1'
#
loop_
_entity.id
_entity.type
_entity.pdbx_description
1 polymer ?
#
loop_
_entity_poly.entity_id
_entity_poly.type
_entity_poly.pdbx_seq_one_letter_code
_entity_poly.pdbx_strand_id
1 'polypeptide(L)'
;MKSVKLGLLVLLVLFSSSTCSAWFGSKHKSSIASSSSRNSFRPDETSSSSSSSSSPFLLNRFRAGSSVVFPVHGNVYPVGFYNVTLNIGQPPRPYFLDIDTGSDLTWLQCDAPCSRCSQTPHPLYRPSNDLVPCRHALCASLHHTENYDCEVPHQCDYEVEYADHYSSLGVLVHDVYTLNFTNGVQLNVRMALGCGYDQIFPDPSHHPLDGMLGLGRGRTSLTSQLNSQGLVRNVVGHCLNAQGGGYIFFGDVYDSSRLTWTPIKHYSAAGAAELLFGGKRTGVGSLHAVFDTGSSYTYFNSNAYQALISWVS
;
A
#
# COMPACT_ATOMS: atom_id res chain seq x y z
N MET A 1 38.05 15.40 -41.59
CA MET A 1 38.24 14.58 -40.37
C MET A 1 37.71 15.36 -39.18
N LYS A 2 36.47 15.07 -38.74
CA LYS A 2 35.93 15.53 -37.45
C LYS A 2 35.59 14.27 -36.67
N SER A 3 36.30 14.05 -35.56
CA SER A 3 36.12 12.91 -34.67
C SER A 3 34.99 13.27 -33.71
N VAL A 4 33.85 12.58 -33.82
CA VAL A 4 32.76 12.65 -32.83
C VAL A 4 33.00 11.52 -31.86
N LYS A 5 33.37 11.86 -30.62
CA LYS A 5 33.48 10.90 -29.52
C LYS A 5 32.07 10.44 -29.14
N LEU A 6 31.81 9.16 -29.38
CA LEU A 6 30.64 8.44 -28.91
C LEU A 6 30.80 8.22 -27.39
N GLY A 7 30.03 8.95 -26.59
CA GLY A 7 29.96 8.74 -25.14
C GLY A 7 29.25 7.43 -24.83
N LEU A 8 29.99 6.46 -24.30
CA LEU A 8 29.47 5.17 -23.84
C LEU A 8 28.76 5.40 -22.50
N LEU A 9 27.43 5.37 -22.50
CA LEU A 9 26.62 5.35 -21.28
C LEU A 9 26.73 3.93 -20.68
N VAL A 10 27.57 3.75 -19.67
CA VAL A 10 27.68 2.47 -18.95
C VAL A 10 26.54 2.38 -17.94
N LEU A 11 25.47 1.69 -18.32
CA LEU A 11 24.40 1.28 -17.41
C LEU A 11 24.89 0.07 -16.60
N LEU A 12 25.40 0.31 -15.39
CA LEU A 12 25.77 -0.76 -14.45
C LEU A 12 24.50 -1.38 -13.85
N VAL A 13 23.99 -2.43 -14.48
CA VAL A 13 22.92 -3.26 -13.93
C VAL A 13 23.56 -4.40 -13.13
N LEU A 14 23.62 -4.25 -11.80
CA LEU A 14 23.99 -5.34 -10.90
C LEU A 14 22.80 -6.30 -10.77
N PHE A 15 22.85 -7.43 -11.47
CA PHE A 15 21.88 -8.51 -11.31
C PHE A 15 22.24 -9.36 -10.08
N SER A 16 21.61 -9.07 -8.94
CA SER A 16 21.36 -10.10 -7.93
C SER A 16 20.02 -10.74 -8.28
N SER A 17 20.03 -11.94 -8.87
CA SER A 17 18.83 -12.72 -9.19
C SER A 17 18.23 -13.34 -7.91
N SER A 18 17.76 -12.49 -7.01
CA SER A 18 16.90 -12.92 -5.91
C SER A 18 15.50 -13.14 -6.47
N THR A 19 15.11 -14.38 -6.72
CA THR A 19 13.75 -14.68 -7.17
C THR A 19 12.78 -14.43 -6.02
N CYS A 20 11.80 -13.54 -6.22
CA CYS A 20 10.67 -13.34 -5.29
C CYS A 20 9.75 -14.56 -5.31
N SER A 21 10.19 -15.69 -4.75
CA SER A 21 9.35 -16.87 -4.56
C SER A 21 8.66 -16.74 -3.21
N ALA A 22 7.39 -16.34 -3.20
CA ALA A 22 6.58 -16.44 -1.99
C ALA A 22 6.42 -17.94 -1.64
N TRP A 23 6.88 -18.33 -0.45
CA TRP A 23 6.74 -19.70 0.03
C TRP A 23 5.31 -19.92 0.54
N PHE A 24 4.36 -20.05 -0.39
CA PHE A 24 3.00 -20.43 -0.04
C PHE A 24 3.01 -21.90 0.36
N GLY A 25 2.74 -22.16 1.64
CA GLY A 25 2.67 -23.50 2.21
C GLY A 25 1.87 -24.46 1.33
N SER A 26 2.45 -25.67 1.17
CA SER A 26 1.98 -26.74 0.30
C SER A 26 0.47 -26.99 0.42
N LYS A 27 -0.19 -27.19 -0.73
CA LYS A 27 -1.59 -27.64 -0.83
C LYS A 27 -1.79 -28.93 -0.01
N HIS A 28 -2.37 -28.83 1.18
CA HIS A 28 -2.95 -30.01 1.83
C HIS A 28 -4.24 -30.38 1.08
N LYS A 29 -4.16 -31.44 0.27
CA LYS A 29 -5.32 -32.20 -0.22
C LYS A 29 -6.09 -32.69 1.01
N SER A 30 -7.24 -32.11 1.32
CA SER A 30 -8.21 -32.74 2.21
C SER A 30 -8.91 -33.86 1.44
N SER A 31 -8.60 -35.10 1.80
CA SER A 31 -9.38 -36.28 1.40
C SER A 31 -10.78 -36.15 2.00
N ILE A 32 -11.79 -36.17 1.14
CA ILE A 32 -13.19 -36.30 1.54
C ILE A 32 -13.38 -37.73 2.03
N ALA A 33 -13.57 -37.90 3.34
CA ALA A 33 -14.12 -39.11 3.92
C ALA A 33 -15.62 -38.88 4.16
N SER A 34 -16.44 -39.51 3.32
CA SER A 34 -17.89 -39.58 3.47
C SER A 34 -18.24 -40.36 4.74
N SER A 35 -18.91 -39.73 5.70
CA SER A 35 -19.70 -40.46 6.70
C SER A 35 -21.14 -39.99 6.62
N SER A 36 -21.98 -40.95 6.24
CA SER A 36 -23.42 -40.87 6.20
C SER A 36 -23.96 -40.88 7.62
N SER A 37 -24.82 -39.93 7.94
CA SER A 37 -25.76 -40.06 9.07
C SER A 37 -27.04 -39.35 8.70
N ARG A 38 -28.06 -40.17 8.41
CA ARG A 38 -29.46 -39.77 8.30
C ARG A 38 -29.92 -39.34 9.69
N ASN A 39 -30.57 -38.19 9.79
CA ASN A 39 -31.64 -38.00 10.76
C ASN A 39 -32.69 -37.06 10.16
N SER A 40 -33.87 -37.63 9.99
CA SER A 40 -35.13 -37.02 9.61
C SER A 40 -35.73 -36.29 10.80
N PHE A 41 -36.15 -35.02 10.68
CA PHE A 41 -37.32 -34.48 11.40
C PHE A 41 -37.89 -33.28 10.65
N ARG A 42 -39.23 -33.20 10.65
CA ARG A 42 -40.13 -32.31 9.88
C ARG A 42 -40.22 -30.88 10.46
N PRO A 43 -40.76 -29.90 9.69
CA PRO A 43 -40.72 -28.49 10.04
C PRO A 43 -41.90 -28.10 10.95
N ASP A 44 -41.69 -27.12 11.81
CA ASP A 44 -42.77 -26.34 12.40
C ASP A 44 -42.39 -24.86 12.40
N GLU A 45 -43.32 -24.04 11.92
CA GLU A 45 -43.22 -22.59 11.86
C GLU A 45 -43.35 -21.98 13.26
N THR A 46 -42.52 -20.98 13.58
CA THR A 46 -42.99 -19.78 14.30
C THR A 46 -41.98 -18.65 14.22
N SER A 47 -42.53 -17.44 14.19
CA SER A 47 -41.92 -16.17 13.86
C SER A 47 -41.26 -15.45 15.04
N SER A 48 -40.36 -14.53 14.69
CA SER A 48 -40.02 -13.27 15.36
C SER A 48 -38.73 -13.15 16.20
N SER A 49 -38.09 -11.99 15.98
CA SER A 49 -37.00 -11.32 16.70
C SER A 49 -35.55 -11.72 16.38
N SER A 50 -35.01 -11.10 15.33
CA SER A 50 -33.59 -11.08 14.98
C SER A 50 -32.82 -10.11 15.89
N SER A 51 -32.19 -10.62 16.95
CA SER A 51 -31.04 -9.99 17.59
C SER A 51 -29.77 -10.59 17.00
N SER A 52 -29.07 -9.84 16.14
CA SER A 52 -27.79 -10.25 15.57
C SER A 52 -26.68 -10.21 16.63
N SER A 53 -26.63 -11.23 17.49
CA SER A 53 -25.48 -11.50 18.35
C SER A 53 -24.40 -12.17 17.50
N SER A 54 -23.39 -11.39 17.12
CA SER A 54 -22.17 -11.87 16.47
C SER A 54 -21.60 -13.06 17.26
N SER A 55 -21.57 -14.24 16.65
CA SER A 55 -21.15 -15.47 17.32
C SER A 55 -19.68 -15.40 17.75
N PRO A 56 -19.33 -15.79 19.00
CA PRO A 56 -17.95 -15.76 19.52
C PRO A 56 -16.99 -16.71 18.78
N PHE A 57 -17.51 -17.56 17.91
CA PHE A 57 -16.73 -18.48 17.07
C PHE A 57 -15.91 -17.78 15.96
N LEU A 58 -16.35 -16.62 15.46
CA LEU A 58 -15.58 -15.89 14.44
C LEU A 58 -14.35 -15.20 15.05
N LEU A 59 -14.51 -14.58 16.22
CA LEU A 59 -13.42 -13.91 16.95
C LEU A 59 -12.30 -14.88 17.36
N ASN A 60 -12.61 -16.15 17.59
CA ASN A 60 -11.62 -17.15 18.01
C ASN A 60 -10.73 -17.66 16.85
N ARG A 61 -11.08 -17.34 15.59
CA ARG A 61 -10.29 -17.67 14.39
C ARG A 61 -9.29 -16.56 14.02
N PHE A 62 -9.46 -15.37 14.58
CA PHE A 62 -8.56 -14.23 14.42
C PHE A 62 -7.72 -14.08 15.68
N ARG A 63 -6.80 -15.05 15.87
CA ARG A 63 -5.62 -14.72 16.68
C ARG A 63 -4.84 -13.68 15.89
N ALA A 64 -4.45 -12.58 16.54
CA ALA A 64 -3.44 -11.67 16.00
C ALA A 64 -2.30 -12.49 15.38
N GLY A 65 -2.09 -12.36 14.07
CA GLY A 65 -1.18 -13.24 13.31
C GLY A 65 -1.70 -13.78 11.98
N SER A 66 -2.91 -13.40 11.52
CA SER A 66 -3.26 -13.58 10.11
C SER A 66 -2.56 -12.53 9.24
N SER A 67 -2.42 -12.82 7.95
CA SER A 67 -1.77 -11.93 7.00
C SER A 67 -2.64 -11.76 5.74
N VAL A 68 -2.40 -10.69 5.00
CA VAL A 68 -2.97 -10.47 3.66
C VAL A 68 -1.81 -10.33 2.69
N VAL A 69 -1.91 -10.93 1.51
CA VAL A 69 -0.86 -10.91 0.49
C VAL A 69 -1.48 -10.53 -0.85
N PHE A 70 -0.86 -9.58 -1.55
CA PHE A 70 -1.25 -9.16 -2.88
C PHE A 70 -0.14 -9.42 -3.88
N PRO A 71 -0.46 -9.93 -5.08
CA PRO A 71 0.48 -9.88 -6.18
C PRO A 71 0.77 -8.41 -6.52
N VAL A 72 2.02 -8.15 -6.86
CA VAL A 72 2.44 -6.85 -7.38
C VAL A 72 2.56 -6.96 -8.90
N HIS A 73 2.16 -5.91 -9.60
CA HIS A 73 2.29 -5.75 -11.04
C HIS A 73 3.20 -4.57 -11.38
N GLY A 74 3.56 -4.42 -12.66
CA GLY A 74 4.47 -3.36 -13.12
C GLY A 74 5.93 -3.79 -13.11
N ASN A 75 6.81 -2.85 -13.45
CA ASN A 75 8.26 -3.00 -13.50
C ASN A 75 8.94 -1.63 -13.51
N VAL A 76 10.25 -1.60 -13.25
CA VAL A 76 11.04 -0.35 -13.32
C VAL A 76 11.11 0.18 -14.77
N TYR A 77 11.24 -0.71 -15.74
CA TYR A 77 11.31 -0.35 -17.16
C TYR A 77 10.58 -1.40 -18.03
N PRO A 78 9.75 -0.99 -19.00
CA PRO A 78 9.51 0.39 -19.44
C PRO A 78 8.39 1.13 -18.68
N VAL A 79 7.73 0.50 -17.70
CA VAL A 79 6.52 1.05 -17.07
C VAL A 79 6.85 2.15 -16.07
N GLY A 80 7.82 1.93 -15.17
CA GLY A 80 8.26 2.95 -14.23
C GLY A 80 7.42 3.08 -12.96
N PHE A 81 6.65 2.05 -12.60
CA PHE A 81 5.96 1.97 -11.31
C PHE A 81 5.55 0.52 -11.00
N TYR A 82 5.18 0.28 -9.74
CA TYR A 82 4.58 -0.97 -9.28
C TYR A 82 3.20 -0.70 -8.69
N ASN A 83 2.25 -1.59 -8.94
CA ASN A 83 0.90 -1.44 -8.39
C ASN A 83 0.38 -2.73 -7.76
N VAL A 84 -0.68 -2.58 -6.96
CA VAL A 84 -1.53 -3.68 -6.52
C VAL A 84 -2.96 -3.47 -6.96
N THR A 85 -3.72 -4.56 -7.05
CA THR A 85 -5.18 -4.50 -7.21
C THR A 85 -5.86 -4.68 -5.85
N LEU A 86 -6.61 -3.68 -5.40
CA LEU A 86 -7.50 -3.79 -4.23
C LEU A 86 -8.97 -3.82 -4.68
N ASN A 87 -9.77 -4.62 -3.98
CA ASN A 87 -11.22 -4.68 -4.19
C ASN A 87 -11.93 -3.79 -3.17
N ILE A 88 -12.52 -2.69 -3.65
CA ILE A 88 -13.11 -1.64 -2.81
C ILE A 88 -14.57 -1.41 -3.20
N GLY A 89 -15.41 -1.10 -2.21
CA GLY A 89 -16.82 -0.77 -2.34
C GLY A 89 -17.77 -1.98 -2.23
N GLN A 90 -19.06 -1.71 -2.39
CA GLN A 90 -20.12 -2.71 -2.30
C GLN A 90 -21.12 -2.56 -3.47
N PRO A 91 -21.15 -3.48 -4.46
CA PRO A 91 -20.32 -4.68 -4.58
C PRO A 91 -18.83 -4.37 -4.79
N PRO A 92 -17.91 -5.29 -4.45
CA PRO A 92 -16.47 -5.06 -4.57
C PRO A 92 -16.06 -4.86 -6.03
N ARG A 93 -15.25 -3.84 -6.28
CA ARG A 93 -14.66 -3.53 -7.60
C ARG A 93 -13.14 -3.43 -7.52
N PRO A 94 -12.41 -3.91 -8.53
CA PRO A 94 -10.96 -3.81 -8.56
C PRO A 94 -10.52 -2.38 -8.88
N TYR A 95 -9.44 -1.95 -8.24
CA TYR A 95 -8.74 -0.69 -8.51
C TYR A 95 -7.23 -0.90 -8.44
N PHE A 96 -6.50 -0.27 -9.36
CA PHE A 96 -5.04 -0.33 -9.43
C PHE A 96 -4.44 0.84 -8.66
N LEU A 97 -3.68 0.52 -7.62
CA LEU A 97 -3.11 1.50 -6.71
C LEU A 97 -1.60 1.49 -6.78
N ASP A 98 -1.00 2.67 -6.94
CA ASP A 98 0.45 2.82 -6.81
C ASP A 98 0.90 2.50 -5.39
N ILE A 99 2.05 1.85 -5.24
CA ILE A 99 2.54 1.42 -3.92
C ILE A 99 3.44 2.50 -3.36
N ASP A 100 3.04 3.16 -2.28
CA ASP A 100 3.78 4.30 -1.73
C ASP A 100 4.09 4.12 -0.23
N THR A 101 5.38 3.95 0.11
CA THR A 101 5.87 3.91 1.50
C THR A 101 6.29 5.28 2.05
N GLY A 102 6.23 6.32 1.21
CA GLY A 102 6.46 7.72 1.53
C GLY A 102 5.22 8.45 2.06
N SER A 103 4.00 7.98 1.77
CA SER A 103 2.74 8.56 2.27
C SER A 103 1.88 7.59 3.08
N ASP A 104 1.03 8.15 3.95
CA ASP A 104 0.18 7.37 4.84
C ASP A 104 -1.17 6.99 4.22
N LEU A 105 -1.80 7.88 3.45
CA LEU A 105 -3.20 7.73 3.06
C LEU A 105 -3.37 6.87 1.81
N THR A 106 -4.21 5.83 1.89
CA THR A 106 -4.76 5.17 0.69
C THR A 106 -5.92 5.98 0.14
N TRP A 107 -5.92 6.30 -1.15
CA TRP A 107 -6.97 7.08 -1.79
C TRP A 107 -7.25 6.65 -3.24
N LEU A 108 -8.45 6.98 -3.72
CA LEU A 108 -8.92 6.78 -5.09
C LEU A 108 -9.44 8.08 -5.69
N GLN A 109 -9.33 8.24 -7.01
CA GLN A 109 -10.07 9.28 -7.72
C GLN A 109 -11.56 8.99 -7.68
N CYS A 110 -12.34 9.98 -7.22
CA CYS A 110 -13.74 9.83 -6.90
C CYS A 110 -14.68 10.61 -7.82
N ASP A 111 -15.88 10.07 -8.01
CA ASP A 111 -17.04 10.74 -8.61
C ASP A 111 -17.76 11.59 -7.55
N ALA A 112 -17.02 12.54 -6.97
CA ALA A 112 -17.51 13.60 -6.12
C ALA A 112 -17.05 14.89 -6.79
N PRO A 113 -17.96 15.66 -7.44
CA PRO A 113 -17.69 16.49 -8.61
C PRO A 113 -16.21 16.78 -8.88
N CYS A 114 -15.56 15.89 -9.64
CA CYS A 114 -14.10 15.97 -9.74
C CYS A 114 -13.65 17.12 -10.66
N SER A 115 -12.70 17.91 -10.18
CA SER A 115 -12.16 19.08 -10.88
C SER A 115 -11.03 18.72 -11.84
N ARG A 116 -9.95 18.10 -11.33
CA ARG A 116 -8.74 17.77 -12.11
C ARG A 116 -8.43 16.26 -12.14
N CYS A 117 -9.47 15.42 -12.17
CA CYS A 117 -9.28 13.97 -12.34
C CYS A 117 -8.85 13.62 -13.76
N SER A 118 -8.04 12.57 -13.86
CA SER A 118 -7.64 11.96 -15.13
C SER A 118 -8.51 10.78 -15.48
N GLN A 119 -8.51 10.39 -16.76
CA GLN A 119 -9.07 9.11 -17.15
C GLN A 119 -8.17 7.98 -16.64
N THR A 120 -8.72 7.11 -15.79
CA THR A 120 -8.03 5.95 -15.21
C THR A 120 -8.55 4.63 -15.80
N PRO A 121 -7.91 3.48 -15.51
CA PRO A 121 -8.38 2.17 -16.01
C PRO A 121 -9.80 1.81 -15.58
N HIS A 122 -10.24 2.25 -14.40
CA HIS A 122 -11.59 2.05 -13.89
C HIS A 122 -12.38 3.37 -13.82
N PRO A 123 -13.72 3.33 -13.86
CA PRO A 123 -14.52 4.51 -13.60
C PRO A 123 -14.24 5.10 -12.22
N LEU A 124 -14.33 6.43 -12.12
CA LEU A 124 -14.21 7.17 -10.85
C LEU A 124 -15.01 6.50 -9.73
N TYR A 125 -14.39 6.38 -8.57
CA TYR A 125 -14.96 5.68 -7.43
C TYR A 125 -16.17 6.44 -6.87
N ARG A 126 -17.27 5.73 -6.62
CA ARG A 126 -18.45 6.30 -5.93
C ARG A 126 -18.42 5.84 -4.48
N PRO A 127 -18.00 6.70 -3.54
CA PRO A 127 -17.89 6.31 -2.14
C PRO A 127 -19.25 6.09 -1.49
N SER A 128 -19.24 5.39 -0.36
CA SER A 128 -20.36 5.45 0.57
C SER A 128 -20.53 6.85 1.17
N ASN A 129 -21.73 7.18 1.67
CA ASN A 129 -21.99 8.47 2.34
C ASN A 129 -21.49 8.50 3.80
N ASP A 130 -20.63 7.55 4.21
CA ASP A 130 -20.07 7.47 5.56
C ASP A 130 -18.81 8.33 5.68
N LEU A 131 -19.02 9.65 5.71
CA LEU A 131 -17.94 10.64 5.86
C LEU A 131 -17.26 10.51 7.23
N VAL A 132 -15.93 10.57 7.25
CA VAL A 132 -15.18 10.68 8.50
C VAL A 132 -15.37 12.09 9.07
N PRO A 133 -15.83 12.24 10.33
CA PRO A 133 -15.97 13.56 10.94
C PRO A 133 -14.63 14.27 11.07
N CYS A 134 -14.64 15.60 10.94
CA CYS A 134 -13.43 16.42 11.00
C CYS A 134 -12.61 16.19 12.28
N ARG A 135 -13.24 16.11 13.46
CA ARG A 135 -12.54 15.87 14.74
C ARG A 135 -12.25 14.39 15.04
N HIS A 136 -12.44 13.50 14.07
CA HIS A 136 -12.13 12.08 14.23
C HIS A 136 -10.61 11.86 14.33
N ALA A 137 -10.21 10.85 15.09
CA ALA A 137 -8.80 10.57 15.39
C ALA A 137 -7.95 10.22 14.15
N LEU A 138 -8.58 9.69 13.09
CA LEU A 138 -7.94 9.47 11.79
C LEU A 138 -7.70 10.79 11.06
N CYS A 139 -8.67 11.71 11.10
CA CYS A 139 -8.55 13.02 10.48
C CYS A 139 -7.45 13.85 11.13
N ALA A 140 -7.44 13.88 12.47
CA ALA A 140 -6.41 14.58 13.22
C ALA A 140 -4.99 14.10 12.90
N SER A 141 -4.82 12.85 12.45
CA SER A 141 -3.50 12.33 12.05
C SER A 141 -3.04 12.74 10.66
N LEU A 142 -3.93 13.31 9.83
CA LEU A 142 -3.60 13.86 8.52
C LEU A 142 -3.16 15.33 8.60
N HIS A 143 -3.42 16.01 9.72
CA HIS A 143 -3.05 17.41 9.92
C HIS A 143 -1.79 17.53 10.79
N HIS A 144 -0.92 18.47 10.42
CA HIS A 144 0.32 18.72 11.15
C HIS A 144 0.12 19.36 12.54
N THR A 145 -1.03 20.00 12.77
CA THR A 145 -1.35 20.70 14.01
C THR A 145 -2.62 20.14 14.62
N GLU A 146 -2.70 20.14 15.96
CA GLU A 146 -3.92 19.69 16.66
C GLU A 146 -5.09 20.68 16.51
N ASN A 147 -4.78 21.94 16.17
CA ASN A 147 -5.76 23.03 15.97
C ASN A 147 -6.00 23.31 14.48
N TYR A 148 -6.39 22.31 13.71
CA TYR A 148 -6.96 22.54 12.39
C TYR A 148 -8.43 22.96 12.50
N ASP A 149 -8.87 23.81 11.58
CA ASP A 149 -10.23 24.30 11.54
C ASP A 149 -11.15 23.25 10.91
N CYS A 150 -12.31 23.06 11.53
CA CYS A 150 -13.35 22.17 11.03
C CYS A 150 -14.44 23.01 10.41
N GLU A 151 -14.21 23.46 9.18
CA GLU A 151 -15.20 24.21 8.41
C GLU A 151 -16.45 23.37 8.17
N VAL A 152 -17.59 24.03 7.96
CA VAL A 152 -18.85 23.36 7.58
C VAL A 152 -18.64 22.71 6.21
N PRO A 153 -18.92 21.41 6.01
CA PRO A 153 -19.88 20.57 6.75
C PRO A 153 -19.31 19.69 7.89
N HIS A 154 -18.15 20.04 8.44
CA HIS A 154 -17.44 19.30 9.50
C HIS A 154 -17.01 17.89 9.08
N GLN A 155 -16.70 17.72 7.80
CA GLN A 155 -16.10 16.53 7.23
C GLN A 155 -14.58 16.56 7.37
N CYS A 156 -13.93 15.42 7.22
CA CYS A 156 -12.48 15.35 7.20
C CYS A 156 -11.95 15.60 5.78
N ASP A 157 -11.52 16.83 5.52
CA ASP A 157 -10.81 17.18 4.29
C ASP A 157 -9.32 16.84 4.44
N TYR A 158 -8.71 16.35 3.37
CA TYR A 158 -7.28 16.04 3.33
C TYR A 158 -6.63 16.63 2.09
N GLU A 159 -5.36 16.98 2.23
CA GLU A 159 -4.45 17.26 1.11
C GLU A 159 -3.18 16.43 1.33
N VAL A 160 -2.77 15.69 0.31
CA VAL A 160 -1.48 15.01 0.27
C VAL A 160 -0.65 15.65 -0.83
N GLU A 161 0.54 16.15 -0.48
CA GLU A 161 1.54 16.65 -1.42
C GLU A 161 2.71 15.66 -1.51
N TYR A 162 3.11 15.33 -2.73
CA TYR A 162 4.22 14.42 -3.03
C TYR A 162 5.48 15.18 -3.40
N ALA A 163 6.64 14.49 -3.30
CA ALA A 163 7.95 15.09 -3.54
C ALA A 163 8.17 15.54 -5.00
N ASP A 164 7.40 15.00 -5.95
CA ASP A 164 7.39 15.36 -7.36
C ASP A 164 6.42 16.51 -7.70
N HIS A 165 5.87 17.16 -6.67
CA HIS A 165 4.87 18.23 -6.74
C HIS A 165 3.48 17.77 -7.20
N TYR A 166 3.20 16.46 -7.18
CA TYR A 166 1.84 15.99 -7.36
C TYR A 166 1.06 16.20 -6.07
N SER A 167 -0.26 16.31 -6.17
CA SER A 167 -1.09 16.34 -4.98
C SER A 167 -2.47 15.73 -5.20
N SER A 168 -3.07 15.32 -4.09
CA SER A 168 -4.45 14.85 -4.02
C SER A 168 -5.18 15.59 -2.91
N LEU A 169 -6.24 16.30 -3.28
CA LEU A 169 -7.19 16.91 -2.37
C LEU A 169 -8.50 16.11 -2.40
N GLY A 170 -9.06 15.86 -1.23
CA GLY A 170 -10.26 15.04 -1.11
C GLY A 170 -10.88 15.03 0.29
N VAL A 171 -11.84 14.13 0.47
CA VAL A 171 -12.46 13.83 1.77
C VAL A 171 -12.15 12.42 2.22
N LEU A 172 -12.06 12.22 3.53
CA LEU A 172 -11.93 10.90 4.10
C LEU A 172 -13.31 10.27 4.33
N VAL A 173 -13.50 9.06 3.83
CA VAL A 173 -14.74 8.27 4.00
C VAL A 173 -14.41 6.91 4.60
N HIS A 174 -15.35 6.30 5.31
CA HIS A 174 -15.26 4.88 5.62
C HIS A 174 -15.89 4.07 4.50
N ASP A 175 -15.14 3.13 3.95
CA ASP A 175 -15.65 2.22 2.94
C ASP A 175 -15.10 0.80 3.09
N VAL A 176 -15.62 -0.11 2.27
CA VAL A 176 -15.42 -1.55 2.41
C VAL A 176 -14.28 -2.03 1.51
N TYR A 177 -13.30 -2.67 2.12
CA TYR A 177 -12.24 -3.41 1.44
C TYR A 177 -12.52 -4.90 1.54
N THR A 178 -12.53 -5.60 0.41
CA THR A 178 -12.70 -7.06 0.38
C THR A 178 -11.33 -7.73 0.34
N LEU A 179 -10.96 -8.39 1.44
CA LEU A 179 -9.61 -8.90 1.69
C LEU A 179 -9.61 -10.42 1.85
N ASN A 180 -8.67 -11.08 1.16
CA ASN A 180 -8.42 -12.51 1.30
C ASN A 180 -7.23 -12.72 2.25
N PHE A 181 -7.49 -13.31 3.40
CA PHE A 181 -6.46 -13.61 4.38
C PHE A 181 -5.78 -14.95 4.08
N THR A 182 -4.51 -15.07 4.48
CA THR A 182 -3.68 -16.27 4.27
C THR A 182 -4.22 -17.51 4.99
N ASN A 183 -5.09 -17.34 5.99
CA ASN A 183 -5.80 -18.43 6.65
C ASN A 183 -7.02 -18.96 5.86
N GLY A 184 -7.24 -18.47 4.64
CA GLY A 184 -8.32 -18.87 3.74
C GLY A 184 -9.66 -18.16 3.98
N VAL A 185 -9.72 -17.17 4.87
CA VAL A 185 -10.94 -16.40 5.14
C VAL A 185 -10.96 -15.15 4.26
N GLN A 186 -12.10 -14.89 3.61
CA GLN A 186 -12.39 -13.61 2.98
C GLN A 186 -13.21 -12.75 3.94
N LEU A 187 -12.84 -11.48 4.10
CA LEU A 187 -13.58 -10.52 4.91
C LEU A 187 -13.82 -9.22 4.17
N ASN A 188 -14.97 -8.62 4.46
CA ASN A 188 -15.27 -7.23 4.15
C ASN A 188 -14.88 -6.39 5.36
N VAL A 189 -13.85 -5.57 5.21
CA VAL A 189 -13.29 -4.75 6.30
C VAL A 189 -13.62 -3.29 6.00
N ARG A 190 -14.30 -2.63 6.92
CA ARG A 190 -14.58 -1.19 6.79
C ARG A 190 -13.38 -0.40 7.32
N MET A 191 -12.81 0.44 6.47
CA MET A 191 -11.62 1.25 6.75
C MET A 191 -11.77 2.63 6.10
N ALA A 192 -11.04 3.61 6.60
CA ALA A 192 -10.93 4.90 5.97
C ALA A 192 -10.23 4.81 4.60
N LEU A 193 -10.73 5.58 3.65
CA LEU A 193 -10.27 5.74 2.28
C LEU A 193 -10.33 7.21 1.92
N GLY A 194 -9.28 7.74 1.31
CA GLY A 194 -9.31 9.07 0.71
C GLY A 194 -10.11 9.05 -0.59
N CYS A 195 -11.09 9.93 -0.68
CA CYS A 195 -11.89 10.13 -1.87
C CYS A 195 -11.47 11.44 -2.54
N GLY A 196 -10.51 11.31 -3.46
CA GLY A 196 -9.86 12.44 -4.11
C GLY A 196 -10.71 13.01 -5.24
N TYR A 197 -10.98 14.31 -5.21
CA TYR A 197 -11.76 15.01 -6.23
C TYR A 197 -11.01 16.17 -6.89
N ASP A 198 -9.78 16.45 -6.46
CA ASP A 198 -8.94 17.42 -7.14
C ASP A 198 -7.48 17.02 -7.09
N GLN A 199 -6.86 16.84 -8.26
CA GLN A 199 -5.53 16.25 -8.39
C GLN A 199 -4.59 17.17 -9.16
N ILE A 200 -3.31 17.18 -8.79
CA ILE A 200 -2.26 17.87 -9.52
C ILE A 200 -1.35 16.82 -10.16
N PHE A 201 -1.44 16.68 -11.49
CA PHE A 201 -0.60 15.81 -12.31
C PHE A 201 -0.02 16.57 -13.52
N PRO A 202 1.09 16.13 -14.15
CA PRO A 202 1.66 16.77 -15.33
C PRO A 202 0.82 16.53 -16.59
N ASP A 203 0.21 15.36 -16.70
CA ASP A 203 -0.72 15.01 -17.78
C ASP A 203 -2.09 14.69 -17.17
N PRO A 204 -3.05 15.63 -17.24
CA PRO A 204 -4.37 15.41 -16.68
C PRO A 204 -5.23 14.49 -17.55
N SER A 205 -4.81 14.13 -18.77
CA SER A 205 -5.66 13.40 -19.72
C SER A 205 -5.83 11.93 -19.37
N HIS A 206 -4.74 11.26 -19.00
CA HIS A 206 -4.74 9.84 -18.68
C HIS A 206 -3.74 9.51 -17.59
N HIS A 207 -4.19 8.74 -16.59
CA HIS A 207 -3.33 8.20 -15.56
C HIS A 207 -3.47 6.67 -15.52
N PRO A 208 -2.37 5.89 -15.49
CA PRO A 208 -2.44 4.43 -15.61
C PRO A 208 -2.93 3.72 -14.34
N LEU A 209 -3.15 4.46 -13.25
CA LEU A 209 -3.55 3.96 -11.93
C LEU A 209 -4.74 4.77 -11.42
N ASP A 210 -5.61 4.13 -10.63
CA ASP A 210 -6.84 4.72 -10.10
C ASP A 210 -6.62 5.56 -8.83
N GLY A 211 -5.46 5.39 -8.19
CA GLY A 211 -5.07 6.10 -6.98
C GLY A 211 -3.79 5.54 -6.37
N MET A 212 -3.66 5.69 -5.05
CA MET A 212 -2.45 5.32 -4.32
C MET A 212 -2.75 4.49 -3.08
N LEU A 213 -1.88 3.54 -2.78
CA LEU A 213 -1.83 2.75 -1.57
C LEU A 213 -0.75 3.33 -0.64
N GLY A 214 -1.18 4.11 0.34
CA GLY A 214 -0.32 4.64 1.40
C GLY A 214 0.09 3.57 2.42
N LEU A 215 1.40 3.40 2.59
CA LEU A 215 2.06 2.41 3.45
C LEU A 215 2.98 3.04 4.49
N GLY A 216 2.89 4.35 4.65
CA GLY A 216 3.56 5.08 5.71
C GLY A 216 3.09 4.64 7.11
N ARG A 217 3.64 5.31 8.12
CA ARG A 217 3.53 4.91 9.53
C ARG A 217 2.36 5.59 10.26
N GLY A 218 1.62 6.44 9.57
CA GLY A 218 0.45 7.14 10.09
C GLY A 218 -0.76 6.23 10.29
N ARG A 219 -1.78 6.75 10.97
CA ARG A 219 -2.96 5.97 11.37
C ARG A 219 -3.87 5.62 10.21
N THR A 220 -3.80 6.39 9.13
CA THR A 220 -4.59 6.20 7.90
C THR A 220 -4.00 5.17 6.94
N SER A 221 -2.77 4.69 7.18
CA SER A 221 -2.19 3.64 6.33
C SER A 221 -2.92 2.31 6.47
N LEU A 222 -2.96 1.56 5.37
CA LEU A 222 -3.71 0.29 5.31
C LEU A 222 -3.27 -0.65 6.45
N THR A 223 -1.97 -0.74 6.70
CA THR A 223 -1.38 -1.56 7.77
C THR A 223 -1.87 -1.14 9.15
N SER A 224 -1.83 0.17 9.45
CA SER A 224 -2.27 0.71 10.74
C SER A 224 -3.76 0.46 10.98
N GLN A 225 -4.59 0.64 9.95
CA GLN A 225 -6.02 0.40 10.06
C GLN A 225 -6.35 -1.08 10.29
N LEU A 226 -5.73 -2.00 9.53
CA LEU A 226 -5.90 -3.43 9.74
C LEU A 226 -5.40 -3.89 11.11
N ASN A 227 -4.27 -3.35 11.57
CA ASN A 227 -3.73 -3.66 12.88
C ASN A 227 -4.63 -3.14 14.02
N SER A 228 -5.19 -1.93 13.88
CA SER A 228 -6.09 -1.35 14.88
C SER A 228 -7.35 -2.20 15.10
N GLN A 229 -7.78 -2.93 14.08
CA GLN A 229 -8.90 -3.88 14.14
C GLN A 229 -8.48 -5.29 14.58
N GLY A 230 -7.21 -5.52 14.92
CA GLY A 230 -6.69 -6.82 15.36
C GLY A 230 -6.56 -7.86 14.25
N LEU A 231 -6.67 -7.47 12.98
CA LEU A 231 -6.72 -8.40 11.84
C LEU A 231 -5.33 -8.88 11.41
N VAL A 232 -4.31 -8.02 11.53
CA VAL A 232 -2.92 -8.30 11.17
C VAL A 232 -1.96 -7.72 12.21
N ARG A 233 -0.72 -8.21 12.25
CA ARG A 233 0.36 -7.52 12.99
C ARG A 233 0.72 -6.22 12.27
N ASN A 234 1.21 -5.22 13.00
CA ASN A 234 1.63 -3.94 12.43
C ASN A 234 2.97 -4.07 11.68
N VAL A 235 2.96 -4.84 10.61
CA VAL A 235 4.12 -5.18 9.77
C VAL A 235 3.64 -5.15 8.32
N VAL A 236 4.41 -4.50 7.47
CA VAL A 236 4.27 -4.54 6.02
C VAL A 236 5.62 -4.92 5.42
N GLY A 237 5.61 -5.68 4.35
CA GLY A 237 6.81 -6.00 3.60
C GLY A 237 6.50 -6.33 2.16
N HIS A 238 7.48 -6.14 1.29
CA HIS A 238 7.33 -6.38 -0.15
C HIS A 238 8.58 -7.02 -0.73
N CYS A 239 8.40 -7.70 -1.85
CA CYS A 239 9.47 -8.19 -2.71
C CYS A 239 9.13 -7.77 -4.13
N LEU A 240 9.91 -6.82 -4.66
CA LEU A 240 9.73 -6.27 -6.00
C LEU A 240 10.82 -6.84 -6.91
N ASN A 241 10.41 -7.42 -8.04
CA ASN A 241 11.34 -7.99 -9.00
C ASN A 241 11.66 -6.93 -10.08
N ALA A 242 12.94 -6.66 -10.30
CA ALA A 242 13.41 -5.71 -11.32
C ALA A 242 12.91 -6.01 -12.74
N GLN A 243 12.66 -7.29 -13.09
CA GLN A 243 12.06 -7.67 -14.37
C GLN A 243 10.53 -7.53 -14.39
N GLY A 244 9.92 -7.36 -13.22
CA GLY A 244 8.50 -7.08 -13.05
C GLY A 244 7.81 -7.97 -12.02
N GLY A 245 6.79 -7.39 -11.40
CA GLY A 245 5.92 -8.02 -10.42
C GLY A 245 6.59 -8.33 -9.08
N GLY A 246 6.02 -9.31 -8.37
CA GLY A 246 6.41 -9.65 -7.00
C GLY A 246 5.19 -9.78 -6.10
N TYR A 247 5.35 -9.45 -4.83
CA TYR A 247 4.23 -9.43 -3.88
C TYR A 247 4.47 -8.41 -2.76
N ILE A 248 3.38 -7.99 -2.14
CA ILE A 248 3.36 -7.23 -0.88
C ILE A 248 2.49 -7.98 0.13
N PHE A 249 2.83 -7.88 1.41
CA PHE A 249 2.07 -8.48 2.48
C PHE A 249 1.87 -7.54 3.66
N PHE A 250 0.77 -7.76 4.37
CA PHE A 250 0.39 -7.11 5.62
C PHE A 250 0.26 -8.18 6.70
N GLY A 251 0.96 -8.00 7.81
CA GLY A 251 1.10 -9.02 8.85
C GLY A 251 2.44 -9.75 8.77
N ASP A 252 2.45 -11.01 9.20
CA ASP A 252 3.67 -11.76 9.48
C ASP A 252 3.73 -12.99 8.57
N VAL A 253 4.43 -12.88 7.44
CA VAL A 253 4.61 -14.00 6.49
C VAL A 253 6.08 -14.42 6.34
N TYR A 254 7.01 -13.69 6.96
CA TYR A 254 8.44 -13.93 6.89
C TYR A 254 9.04 -14.21 8.26
N ASP A 255 10.00 -15.15 8.28
CA ASP A 255 10.80 -15.43 9.46
C ASP A 255 11.75 -14.26 9.75
N SER A 256 11.42 -13.47 10.77
CA SER A 256 12.18 -12.28 11.17
C SER A 256 13.63 -12.56 11.57
N SER A 257 13.97 -13.83 11.89
CA SER A 257 15.34 -14.21 12.25
C SER A 257 16.31 -14.19 11.06
N ARG A 258 15.78 -14.17 9.83
CA ARG A 258 16.56 -14.11 8.59
C ARG A 258 16.75 -12.70 8.08
N LEU A 259 16.23 -11.70 8.78
CA LEU A 259 16.24 -10.30 8.38
C LEU A 259 17.35 -9.53 9.09
N THR A 260 17.97 -8.61 8.35
CA THR A 260 18.83 -7.58 8.93
C THR A 260 17.98 -6.37 9.26
N TRP A 261 18.15 -5.84 10.47
CA TRP A 261 17.32 -4.76 10.99
C TRP A 261 18.10 -3.45 11.11
N THR A 262 17.43 -2.34 10.81
CA THR A 262 17.92 -1.00 11.11
C THR A 262 16.77 -0.15 11.67
N PRO A 263 17.02 0.72 12.66
CA PRO A 263 15.99 1.63 13.14
C PRO A 263 15.56 2.62 12.04
N ILE A 264 14.26 2.65 11.77
CA ILE A 264 13.65 3.67 10.91
C ILE A 264 13.25 4.87 11.78
N LYS A 265 13.76 6.06 11.44
CA LYS A 265 13.41 7.35 12.04
C LYS A 265 12.16 7.94 11.35
N HIS A 266 11.95 9.25 11.42
CA HIS A 266 10.80 9.92 10.79
C HIS A 266 10.72 9.65 9.27
N TYR A 267 9.52 9.54 8.71
CA TYR A 267 9.24 9.41 7.26
C TYR A 267 10.03 8.31 6.55
N SER A 268 10.02 7.09 7.06
CA SER A 268 10.71 5.94 6.42
C SER A 268 12.22 6.12 6.25
N ALA A 269 12.83 7.11 6.92
CA ALA A 269 14.25 7.38 6.82
C ALA A 269 15.09 6.44 7.71
N ALA A 270 16.06 5.75 7.12
CA ALA A 270 17.13 5.10 7.88
C ALA A 270 18.06 6.16 8.51
N GLY A 271 18.76 5.75 9.57
CA GLY A 271 19.84 6.54 10.16
C GLY A 271 20.95 6.89 9.17
N ALA A 272 21.92 7.67 9.63
CA ALA A 272 23.08 8.09 8.84
C ALA A 272 23.81 6.90 8.22
N ALA A 273 24.00 6.94 6.89
CA ALA A 273 24.68 5.91 6.11
C ALA A 273 25.96 6.43 5.46
N GLU A 274 26.93 5.52 5.28
CA GLU A 274 28.15 5.74 4.47
C GLU A 274 27.96 5.14 3.08
N LEU A 275 28.42 5.86 2.04
CA LEU A 275 28.42 5.34 0.68
C LEU A 275 29.72 4.55 0.43
N LEU A 276 29.55 3.29 0.04
CA LEU A 276 30.63 2.38 -0.33
C LEU A 276 30.50 2.00 -1.82
N PHE A 277 31.63 1.94 -2.53
CA PHE A 277 31.70 1.42 -3.90
C PHE A 277 32.80 0.35 -3.99
N GLY A 278 32.45 -0.84 -4.47
CA GLY A 278 33.39 -1.98 -4.52
C GLY A 278 34.01 -2.33 -3.16
N GLY A 279 33.27 -2.10 -2.05
CA GLY A 279 33.74 -2.31 -0.69
C GLY A 279 34.65 -1.19 -0.12
N LYS A 280 34.92 -0.13 -0.90
CA LYS A 280 35.73 1.02 -0.46
C LYS A 280 34.86 2.22 -0.14
N ARG A 281 35.27 2.99 0.86
CA ARG A 281 34.63 4.26 1.22
C ARG A 281 34.83 5.29 0.12
N THR A 282 33.74 5.92 -0.32
CA THR A 282 33.81 7.05 -1.26
C THR A 282 34.17 8.37 -0.58
N GLY A 283 34.17 8.40 0.77
CA GLY A 283 34.33 9.61 1.57
C GLY A 283 33.02 10.36 1.81
N VAL A 284 31.93 9.96 1.17
CA VAL A 284 30.58 10.50 1.41
C VAL A 284 29.89 9.70 2.52
N GLY A 285 29.47 10.39 3.57
CA GLY A 285 28.78 9.81 4.71
C GLY A 285 27.65 10.70 5.22
N SER A 286 27.08 10.32 6.36
CA SER A 286 25.92 11.01 6.96
C SER A 286 24.73 11.16 6.01
N LEU A 287 24.56 10.19 5.11
CA LEU A 287 23.44 10.17 4.18
C LEU A 287 22.18 9.70 4.91
N HIS A 288 21.09 10.45 4.76
CA HIS A 288 19.77 10.03 5.19
C HIS A 288 19.07 9.35 4.02
N ALA A 289 18.80 8.06 4.16
CA ALA A 289 18.15 7.27 3.11
C ALA A 289 16.66 7.13 3.43
N VAL A 290 15.79 7.45 2.48
CA VAL A 290 14.36 7.19 2.56
C VAL A 290 14.07 5.93 1.74
N PHE A 291 13.35 4.98 2.31
CA PHE A 291 12.85 3.81 1.58
C PHE A 291 11.48 4.13 1.01
N ASP A 292 11.42 4.30 -0.30
CA ASP A 292 10.23 4.77 -1.01
C ASP A 292 9.93 3.89 -2.23
N THR A 293 8.82 3.16 -2.18
CA THR A 293 8.33 2.38 -3.32
C THR A 293 7.65 3.23 -4.40
N GLY A 294 7.25 4.47 -4.09
CA GLY A 294 6.73 5.44 -5.05
C GLY A 294 7.80 6.03 -5.96
N SER A 295 9.08 5.75 -5.68
CA SER A 295 10.21 6.16 -6.50
C SER A 295 10.79 4.99 -7.30
N SER A 296 10.73 5.07 -8.63
CA SER A 296 11.27 4.05 -9.54
C SER A 296 12.77 3.84 -9.44
N TYR A 297 13.52 4.91 -9.17
CA TYR A 297 14.98 4.90 -9.12
C TYR A 297 15.49 5.36 -7.75
N THR A 298 16.76 5.06 -7.47
CA THR A 298 17.43 5.65 -6.31
C THR A 298 17.93 7.04 -6.67
N TYR A 299 17.49 8.04 -5.92
CA TYR A 299 17.95 9.43 -6.05
C TYR A 299 19.04 9.72 -5.03
N PHE A 300 20.14 10.31 -5.49
CA PHE A 300 21.25 10.75 -4.65
C PHE A 300 21.28 12.27 -4.61
N ASN A 301 21.69 12.83 -3.47
CA ASN A 301 22.10 14.23 -3.44
C ASN A 301 23.31 14.45 -4.37
N SER A 302 23.56 15.70 -4.75
CA SER A 302 24.60 16.03 -5.72
C SER A 302 25.98 15.50 -5.34
N ASN A 303 26.37 15.58 -4.05
CA ASN A 303 27.66 15.10 -3.58
C ASN A 303 27.81 13.57 -3.70
N ALA A 304 26.82 12.81 -3.20
CA ALA A 304 26.81 11.36 -3.28
C ALA A 304 26.76 10.87 -4.74
N TYR A 305 25.97 11.55 -5.59
CA TYR A 305 25.91 11.25 -7.02
C TYR A 305 27.28 11.44 -7.67
N GLN A 306 27.90 12.62 -7.53
CA GLN A 306 29.22 12.90 -8.14
C GLN A 306 30.30 11.92 -7.64
N ALA A 307 30.31 11.61 -6.34
CA ALA A 307 31.22 10.60 -5.80
C ALA A 307 31.00 9.24 -6.46
N LEU A 308 29.76 8.78 -6.61
CA LEU A 308 29.46 7.51 -7.28
C LEU A 308 29.92 7.51 -8.75
N ILE A 309 29.57 8.55 -9.52
CA ILE A 309 29.92 8.60 -10.94
C ILE A 309 31.45 8.64 -11.13
N SER A 310 32.19 9.38 -10.29
CA SER A 310 33.66 9.47 -10.38
C SER A 310 34.41 8.16 -10.13
N TRP A 311 33.76 7.17 -9.49
CA TRP A 311 34.32 5.83 -9.28
C TRP A 311 33.89 4.83 -10.35
N VAL A 312 32.83 5.16 -11.11
CA VAL A 312 32.33 4.36 -12.23
C VAL A 312 33.02 4.73 -13.54
N SER A 313 33.37 6.02 -13.71
CA SER A 313 34.08 6.56 -14.88
C SER A 313 35.57 6.28 -14.85
#